data_AF-A0A828UBL0-F1
#
_entry.id   AF-A0A828UBL0-F1
#
_cell.length_a   1.000
_cell.length_b   1.000
_cell.length_c   1.000
_cell.angle_alpha   90.00
_cell.angle_beta   90.00
_cell.angle_gamma   90.00
#
_symmetry.space_group_name_H-M   'P 1'
#
loop_
_entity.id
_entity.type
_entity.pdbx_description
1 polymer ?
#
loop_
_entity_poly.entity_id
_entity_poly.type
_entity_poly.pdbx_seq_one_letter_code
_entity_poly.pdbx_strand_id
1 'polypeptide(L)'
;MAGLGGFVFSMYLFTPITHEWGWQELLFPQAIRGISQQFAMAPIVTLTLGGIPRERLKLASGVFNLTRNLGGAIGIALCGSILNNRTNFHFSRMGEKMVSVPHTVNDFISRSALFF
;
A
#
# COMPACT_ATOMS: atom_id res chain seq x y z
N MET A 1 3.83 -16.23 16.94
CA MET A 1 4.47 -14.97 16.52
C MET A 1 5.27 -15.09 15.21
N ALA A 2 5.78 -16.27 14.85
CA ALA A 2 6.52 -16.48 13.60
C ALA A 2 5.78 -15.98 12.33
N GLY A 3 4.47 -16.21 12.21
CA GLY A 3 3.69 -15.74 11.04
C GLY A 3 3.63 -14.20 10.90
N LEU A 4 3.51 -13.46 12.01
CA LEU A 4 3.55 -11.99 11.98
C LEU A 4 4.95 -11.48 11.63
N GLY A 5 5.99 -12.08 12.23
CA GLY A 5 7.39 -11.73 11.92
C GLY A 5 7.74 -11.98 10.45
N GLY A 6 7.33 -13.12 9.90
CA GLY A 6 7.50 -13.43 8.48
C GLY A 6 6.75 -12.46 7.55
N PHE A 7 5.56 -12.00 7.97
CA PHE A 7 4.81 -11.02 7.20
C PHE A 7 5.53 -9.67 7.16
N VAL A 8 6.06 -9.19 8.29
CA VAL A 8 6.87 -7.96 8.36
C VAL A 8 8.14 -8.10 7.51
N PHE A 9 8.84 -9.23 7.63
CA PHE A 9 10.01 -9.51 6.79
C PHE A 9 9.67 -9.47 5.30
N SER A 10 8.54 -10.07 4.89
CA SER A 10 8.08 -10.02 3.50
C SER A 10 7.80 -8.60 3.02
N MET A 11 7.22 -7.73 3.87
CA MET A 11 6.99 -6.33 3.56
C MET A 11 8.29 -5.55 3.38
N TYR A 12 9.30 -5.84 4.20
CA TYR A 12 10.62 -5.22 4.05
C TYR A 12 11.26 -5.53 2.69
N LEU A 13 11.07 -6.75 2.17
CA LEU A 13 11.57 -7.15 0.85
C LEU A 13 10.95 -6.34 -0.31
N PHE A 14 9.81 -5.68 -0.11
CA PHE A 14 9.21 -4.78 -1.11
C PHE A 14 9.78 -3.34 -1.07
N THR A 15 10.63 -2.99 -0.10
CA THR A 15 11.22 -1.64 0.01
C THR A 15 11.95 -1.17 -1.27
N PRO A 16 12.76 -2.01 -1.95
CA PRO A 16 13.48 -1.59 -3.15
C PRO A 16 12.66 -1.77 -4.45
N ILE A 17 11.32 -1.78 -4.37
CA ILE A 17 10.49 -1.93 -5.57
C ILE A 17 10.71 -0.76 -6.54
N THR A 18 11.03 -1.08 -7.80
CA THR A 18 11.21 -0.09 -8.86
C THR A 18 10.31 -0.42 -10.05
N HIS A 19 10.30 0.47 -11.04
CA HIS A 19 9.56 0.29 -12.29
C HIS A 19 10.08 -0.87 -13.16
N GLU A 20 11.29 -1.37 -12.88
CA GLU A 20 11.93 -2.48 -13.61
C GLU A 20 11.51 -3.85 -13.08
N TRP A 21 10.85 -3.91 -11.91
CA TRP A 21 10.45 -5.17 -11.30
C TRP A 21 9.39 -5.89 -12.14
N GLY A 22 9.71 -7.11 -12.53
CA GLY A 22 8.78 -8.02 -13.19
C GLY A 22 8.11 -8.98 -12.20
N TRP A 23 7.48 -10.01 -12.73
CA TRP A 23 6.82 -11.04 -11.93
C TRP A 23 7.83 -11.91 -11.15
N GLN A 24 9.07 -12.04 -11.65
CA GLN A 24 10.10 -12.92 -11.06
C GLN A 24 10.60 -12.37 -9.72
N GLU A 25 10.84 -11.06 -9.67
CA GLU A 25 11.30 -10.32 -8.49
C GLU A 25 10.20 -10.24 -7.44
N LEU A 26 8.93 -10.15 -7.88
CA LEU A 26 7.76 -10.14 -7.00
C LEU A 26 7.42 -11.52 -6.45
N LEU A 27 7.80 -12.60 -7.14
CA LEU A 27 7.44 -13.97 -6.75
C LEU A 27 7.92 -14.30 -5.33
N PHE A 28 9.19 -14.01 -5.03
CA PHE A 28 9.80 -14.39 -3.77
C PHE A 28 9.20 -13.63 -2.56
N PRO A 29 9.11 -12.29 -2.57
CA PRO A 29 8.43 -11.54 -1.51
C PRO A 29 6.96 -11.95 -1.35
N GLN A 30 6.22 -12.18 -2.45
CA GLN A 30 4.82 -12.59 -2.38
C GLN A 30 4.63 -13.99 -1.81
N ALA A 31 5.50 -14.94 -2.18
CA ALA A 31 5.46 -16.30 -1.63
C ALA A 31 5.65 -16.29 -0.11
N ILE A 32 6.66 -15.55 0.37
CA ILE A 32 6.91 -15.41 1.82
C ILE A 32 5.71 -14.75 2.51
N ARG A 33 5.13 -13.71 1.90
CA ARG A 33 3.94 -13.03 2.45
C ARG A 33 2.76 -14.00 2.60
N GLY A 34 2.48 -14.79 1.57
CA GLY A 34 1.40 -15.78 1.57
C GLY A 34 1.59 -16.87 2.62
N ILE A 35 2.79 -17.45 2.70
CA ILE A 35 3.14 -18.44 3.72
C ILE A 35 2.95 -17.84 5.11
N SER A 36 3.54 -16.67 5.36
CA SER A 36 3.48 -15.98 6.65
C SER A 36 2.04 -15.69 7.10
N GLN A 37 1.19 -15.26 6.17
CA GLN A 37 -0.22 -14.99 6.43
C GLN A 37 -0.98 -16.27 6.83
N GLN A 38 -0.71 -17.40 6.16
CA GLN A 38 -1.37 -18.67 6.52
C GLN A 38 -0.90 -19.20 7.89
N PHE A 39 0.40 -19.06 8.20
CA PHE A 39 0.95 -19.38 9.52
C PHE A 39 0.37 -18.51 10.64
N ALA A 40 -0.03 -17.28 10.35
CA ALA A 40 -0.70 -16.41 11.31
C ALA A 40 -2.20 -16.76 11.47
N MET A 41 -2.90 -17.10 10.38
CA MET A 41 -4.35 -17.28 10.39
C MET A 41 -4.82 -18.49 11.19
N ALA A 42 -4.15 -19.65 11.07
CA ALA A 42 -4.55 -20.85 11.79
C ALA A 42 -4.67 -20.65 13.32
N PRO A 43 -3.63 -20.15 14.03
CA PRO A 43 -3.73 -19.92 15.47
C PRO A 43 -4.72 -18.80 15.82
N ILE A 44 -4.87 -17.76 14.98
CA ILE A 44 -5.87 -16.70 15.22
C ILE A 44 -7.28 -17.28 15.25
N VAL A 45 -7.63 -18.13 14.28
CA VAL A 45 -8.95 -18.75 14.20
C VAL A 45 -9.18 -19.66 15.40
N THR A 46 -8.21 -20.50 15.77
CA THR A 46 -8.33 -21.39 16.92
C THR A 46 -8.46 -20.62 18.24
N LEU A 47 -7.67 -19.56 18.45
CA LEU A 47 -7.77 -18.73 19.65
C LEU A 47 -9.11 -17.98 19.73
N THR A 48 -9.67 -17.58 18.59
CA THR A 48 -10.91 -16.79 18.55
C THR A 48 -12.16 -17.66 18.67
N LEU A 49 -12.18 -18.81 18.01
CA LEU A 49 -13.39 -19.64 17.85
C LEU A 49 -13.30 -21.00 18.57
N GLY A 50 -12.11 -21.44 18.99
CA GLY A 50 -11.90 -22.80 19.49
C GLY A 50 -12.61 -23.13 20.80
N GLY A 51 -12.91 -22.12 21.63
CA GLY A 51 -13.66 -22.29 22.88
C GLY A 51 -15.16 -22.00 22.77
N ILE A 52 -15.67 -21.64 21.57
CA ILE A 52 -17.06 -21.25 21.40
C ILE A 52 -17.95 -22.51 21.28
N PRO A 53 -19.04 -22.62 22.07
CA PRO A 53 -20.00 -23.72 21.94
C PRO A 53 -20.59 -23.82 20.53
N ARG A 54 -20.88 -25.05 20.08
CA ARG A 54 -21.32 -25.33 18.70
C ARG A 54 -22.56 -24.55 18.30
N GLU A 55 -23.47 -24.30 19.23
CA GLU A 55 -24.72 -23.57 18.99
C GLU A 55 -24.47 -22.10 18.61
N ARG A 56 -23.36 -21.52 19.09
CA ARG A 56 -22.99 -20.11 18.84
C ARG A 56 -21.88 -19.95 17.82
N LEU A 57 -21.21 -21.04 17.43
CA LEU A 57 -20.05 -21.01 16.53
C LEU A 57 -20.36 -20.36 15.17
N LYS A 58 -21.55 -20.60 14.62
CA LYS A 58 -21.97 -19.99 13.34
C LYS A 58 -22.05 -18.46 13.44
N LEU A 59 -22.65 -17.94 14.51
CA LEU A 59 -22.75 -16.51 14.75
C LEU A 59 -21.37 -15.89 15.02
N ALA A 60 -20.56 -16.53 15.87
CA ALA A 60 -19.21 -16.08 16.20
C ALA A 60 -18.30 -16.04 14.95
N SER A 61 -18.38 -17.06 14.09
CA SER A 61 -17.66 -17.10 12.81
C SER A 61 -18.15 -16.01 11.85
N GLY A 62 -19.45 -15.71 11.83
CA GLY A 62 -20.01 -14.59 11.07
C GLY A 62 -19.40 -13.25 11.49
N VAL A 63 -19.41 -12.97 12.80
CA VAL A 63 -18.79 -11.75 13.36
C VAL A 63 -17.29 -11.71 13.08
N PHE A 64 -16.57 -12.81 13.28
CA PHE A 64 -15.13 -12.91 13.00
C PHE A 64 -14.79 -12.55 11.55
N ASN A 65 -15.53 -13.11 10.58
CA ASN A 65 -15.31 -12.81 9.16
C ASN A 65 -15.68 -11.36 8.80
N LEU A 66 -16.78 -10.84 9.37
CA LEU A 66 -17.17 -9.44 9.21
C LEU A 66 -16.09 -8.50 9.72
N THR A 67 -15.60 -8.70 10.94
CA THR A 67 -14.53 -7.88 11.54
C THR A 67 -13.24 -7.97 10.71
N ARG A 68 -12.88 -9.17 10.23
CA ARG A 68 -11.69 -9.36 9.38
C ARG A 68 -11.81 -8.59 8.06
N ASN A 69 -12.92 -8.73 7.35
CA ASN A 69 -13.13 -8.06 6.07
C ASN A 69 -13.21 -6.54 6.23
N LEU A 70 -13.89 -6.08 7.28
CA LEU A 70 -13.96 -4.66 7.63
C LEU A 70 -12.57 -4.07 7.93
N GLY A 71 -11.78 -4.76 8.76
CA GLY A 71 -10.41 -4.36 9.06
C GLY A 71 -9.54 -4.29 7.80
N GLY A 72 -9.70 -5.25 6.87
CA GLY A 72 -9.04 -5.23 5.57
C GLY A 72 -9.43 -4.01 4.73
N ALA A 73 -10.72 -3.71 4.63
CA ALA A 73 -11.23 -2.56 3.88
C ALA A 73 -10.72 -1.23 4.45
N ILE A 74 -10.75 -1.07 5.78
CA ILE A 74 -10.21 0.13 6.46
C ILE A 74 -8.71 0.27 6.19
N GLY A 75 -7.95 -0.83 6.30
CA GLY A 75 -6.51 -0.81 6.03
C GLY A 75 -6.18 -0.39 4.60
N ILE A 76 -6.90 -0.93 3.61
CA ILE A 76 -6.73 -0.55 2.20
C ILE A 76 -7.08 0.92 1.99
N ALA A 77 -8.18 1.40 2.57
CA ALA A 77 -8.60 2.80 2.45
C ALA A 77 -7.53 3.75 3.02
N LEU A 78 -7.01 3.45 4.21
CA LEU A 78 -5.94 4.24 4.84
C LEU A 78 -4.67 4.25 3.98
N CYS A 79 -4.20 3.09 3.51
CA CYS A 79 -3.04 3.01 2.62
C CYS A 79 -3.27 3.81 1.33
N GLY A 80 -4.46 3.73 0.74
CA GLY A 80 -4.84 4.49 -0.45
C GLY A 80 -4.83 5.99 -0.21
N SER A 81 -5.38 6.45 0.91
CA SER A 81 -5.36 7.87 1.30
C SER A 81 -3.95 8.40 1.50
N ILE A 82 -3.08 7.63 2.19
CA ILE A 82 -1.67 8.00 2.40
C ILE A 82 -0.95 8.07 1.05
N LEU A 83 -1.12 7.05 0.20
CA LEU A 83 -0.48 7.00 -1.12
C LEU A 83 -0.92 8.19 -1.98
N ASN A 84 -2.22 8.46 -2.06
CA ASN A 84 -2.76 9.60 -2.81
C ASN A 84 -2.16 10.93 -2.31
N ASN A 85 -2.13 11.15 -1.00
CA ASN A 85 -1.54 12.35 -0.43
C ASN A 85 -0.04 12.52 -0.79
N ARG A 86 0.73 11.42 -0.74
CA ARG A 86 2.15 11.44 -1.13
C ARG A 86 2.33 11.69 -2.63
N THR A 87 1.51 11.06 -3.46
CA THR A 87 1.50 11.28 -4.91
C THR A 87 1.22 12.74 -5.25
N ASN A 88 0.18 13.35 -4.66
CA ASN A 88 -0.13 14.77 -4.84
C ASN A 88 1.04 15.68 -4.42
N PHE A 89 1.68 15.38 -3.28
CA PHE A 89 2.86 16.12 -2.84
C PHE A 89 4.01 16.08 -3.86
N HIS A 90 4.30 14.91 -4.44
CA HIS A 90 5.33 14.76 -5.47
C HIS A 90 4.95 15.49 -6.77
N PHE A 91 3.68 15.44 -7.18
CA PHE A 91 3.19 16.19 -8.34
C PHE A 91 3.32 17.71 -8.16
N SER A 92 2.94 18.26 -7.01
CA SER A 92 3.09 19.70 -6.72
C SER A 92 4.57 20.12 -6.77
N ARG A 93 5.46 19.34 -6.16
CA ARG A 93 6.92 19.56 -6.18
C ARG A 93 7.51 19.52 -7.60
N MET A 94 6.99 18.67 -8.48
CA MET A 94 7.41 18.62 -9.89
C MET A 94 6.91 19.85 -10.66
N GLY A 95 5.66 20.27 -10.42
CA GLY A 95 5.06 21.46 -11.03
C GLY A 95 5.81 22.74 -10.68
N GLU A 96 6.23 22.92 -9.41
CA GLU A 96 7.06 24.05 -8.97
C GLU A 96 8.37 24.16 -9.77
N LYS A 97 9.02 23.03 -10.07
CA LYS A 97 10.26 22.99 -10.87
C LYS A 97 10.04 23.21 -12.37
N MET A 98 8.85 22.88 -12.88
CA MET A 98 8.50 23.14 -14.27
C MET A 98 8.07 24.60 -14.49
N VAL A 99 7.46 25.25 -13.50
CA VAL A 99 7.05 26.67 -13.56
C VAL A 99 8.24 27.63 -13.46
N SER A 100 9.41 27.20 -12.98
CA SER A 100 10.66 27.96 -13.10
C SER A 100 11.25 27.92 -14.52
N VAL A 101 10.41 28.04 -15.56
CA VAL A 101 10.87 28.45 -16.90
C VAL A 101 11.50 29.83 -16.71
N PRO A 102 12.78 30.03 -17.11
CA PRO A 102 13.48 31.28 -16.84
C PRO A 102 12.67 32.48 -17.34
N HIS A 103 12.70 33.58 -16.57
CA HIS A 103 12.24 34.90 -17.04
C HIS A 103 12.85 35.28 -18.40
N THR A 104 13.94 34.64 -18.82
CA THR A 104 14.57 34.70 -20.14
C THR A 104 13.64 34.31 -21.31
N VAL A 105 12.70 33.38 -21.12
CA VAL A 105 11.72 33.01 -22.17
C VAL A 105 10.64 34.09 -22.31
N ASN A 106 10.17 34.65 -21.20
CA ASN A 106 9.25 35.79 -21.24
C ASN A 106 9.93 37.05 -21.80
N ASP A 107 11.18 37.32 -21.43
CA ASP A 107 11.97 38.42 -22.00
C ASP A 107 12.23 38.24 -23.51
N PHE A 108 12.48 37.01 -23.98
CA PHE A 108 12.69 36.73 -25.41
C PHE A 108 11.40 36.92 -26.23
N ILE A 109 10.24 36.56 -25.67
CA ILE A 109 8.93 36.80 -26.28
C ILE A 109 8.60 38.30 -26.30
N SER A 110 8.86 39.02 -25.21
CA SER A 110 8.66 40.48 -25.14
C SER A 110 9.60 41.26 -26.07
N ARG A 111 10.85 40.81 -26.23
CA ARG A 111 11.79 41.42 -27.20
C ARG A 111 11.41 41.16 -28.64
N SER A 112 10.97 39.95 -28.98
CA SER A 112 10.58 39.61 -30.36
C SER A 112 9.26 40.26 -30.80
N ALA A 113 8.34 40.54 -29.86
CA ALA A 113 7.12 41.31 -30.10
C ALA A 113 7.35 42.83 -30.34
N LEU A 114 8.55 43.36 -30.04
CA LEU A 114 8.95 44.74 -30.35
C LEU A 114 9.64 44.88 -31.73
N PHE A 115 9.92 43.77 -32.41
CA PHE A 115 10.55 43.74 -33.75
C PHE A 115 9.53 43.48 -34.89
N PHE A 116 8.24 43.39 -34.57
CA PHE A 116 7.11 43.44 -35.50
C PHE A 116 6.20 44.62 -35.11
#